data_AF-A0A6J8EHE3-F1
#
_entry.id   AF-A0A6J8EHE3-F1
#
_cell.length_a   1.000
_cell.length_b   1.000
_cell.length_c   1.000
_cell.angle_alpha   90.00
_cell.angle_beta   90.00
_cell.angle_gamma   90.00
#
_symmetry.space_group_name_H-M   'P 1'
#
loop_
_entity.id
_entity.type
_entity.pdbx_description
1 polymer ?
#
loop_
_entity_poly.entity_id
_entity_poly.type
_entity_poly.pdbx_seq_one_letter_code
_entity_poly.pdbx_strand_id
1 'polypeptide(L)'
;MPKQMSSCFSDKIVNLLENLNSNISTLTAQNAELIKIIHNKEIENTKLRNEREECRGSEQKFQAQVSRLSSDLKLANQTITGLEDDISVLSKQLAGKNENKNVVSHTPKPKRKLSKAHASFNSGILLSSTPASSVVTTSVEGKKDEIKQSTTRQKLKLKIRNNRIDIISDNILDLGSSITKGIKTTDLNDNVYVNTNRGALVSDLERKIEEIDLSPFSTIFLQFGGNDAKLSIQTFKRKYKNVIQSAKNNRIKTIIIGGCLPRSKTNLEHINQALSEISIEENVTFINHLDSFVLCNGEIVPGLIHTDGVHLTNSGTTKLIDNINKVISIRNVNSSVQSYQTYDRNTWDSYCYNCKSNHHTLSNCKHDQRIKCNICFRLGHKEINCWYNHSA
;
A
#
# COMPACT_ATOMS: atom_id res chain seq x y z
N MET A 1 86.82 21.80 -16.87
CA MET A 1 85.57 22.59 -16.88
C MET A 1 84.42 21.76 -16.28
N PRO A 2 84.07 21.91 -14.98
CA PRO A 2 82.87 21.29 -14.39
C PRO A 2 81.84 22.29 -13.82
N LYS A 3 82.05 23.61 -13.92
CA LYS A 3 81.19 24.60 -13.23
C LYS A 3 79.82 24.86 -13.90
N GLN A 4 79.62 24.48 -15.17
CA GLN A 4 78.37 24.79 -15.89
C GLN A 4 77.28 23.71 -15.80
N MET A 5 77.57 22.48 -15.35
CA MET A 5 76.52 21.46 -15.18
C MET A 5 75.83 21.48 -13.81
N SER A 6 76.42 22.17 -12.82
CA SER A 6 75.88 22.25 -11.46
C SER A 6 74.60 23.09 -11.37
N SER A 7 74.49 24.20 -12.12
CA SER A 7 73.35 25.12 -12.02
C SER A 7 72.04 24.51 -12.53
N CYS A 8 72.08 23.80 -13.66
CA CYS A 8 70.87 23.23 -14.27
C CYS A 8 70.23 22.10 -13.43
N PHE A 9 71.03 21.40 -12.62
CA PHE A 9 70.51 20.39 -11.69
C PHE A 9 69.81 21.02 -10.48
N SER A 10 70.38 22.12 -9.96
CA SER A 10 69.79 22.88 -8.85
C SER A 10 68.40 23.44 -9.22
N ASP A 11 68.26 24.03 -10.41
CA ASP A 11 66.99 24.64 -10.84
C ASP A 11 65.87 23.60 -11.02
N LYS A 12 66.20 22.39 -11.47
CA LYS A 12 65.22 21.29 -11.58
C LYS A 12 64.73 20.81 -10.21
N ILE A 13 65.62 20.75 -9.23
CA ILE A 13 65.24 20.38 -7.85
C ILE A 13 64.34 21.45 -7.24
N VAL A 14 64.68 22.73 -7.40
CA VAL A 14 63.87 23.84 -6.89
C VAL A 14 62.46 23.81 -7.49
N ASN A 15 62.34 23.69 -8.81
CA ASN A 15 61.04 23.58 -9.48
C ASN A 15 60.21 22.37 -9.00
N LEU A 16 60.85 21.22 -8.74
CA LEU A 16 60.16 20.05 -8.21
C LEU A 16 59.64 20.29 -6.78
N LEU A 17 60.44 20.95 -5.93
CA LEU A 17 60.05 21.30 -4.57
C LEU A 17 58.90 22.32 -4.53
N GLU A 18 58.92 23.31 -5.42
CA GLU A 18 57.83 24.29 -5.56
C GLU A 18 56.52 23.63 -6.01
N ASN A 19 56.58 22.74 -7.00
CA ASN A 19 55.42 21.97 -7.44
C ASN A 19 54.88 21.04 -6.34
N LEU A 20 55.76 20.40 -5.58
CA LEU A 20 55.37 19.56 -4.44
C LEU A 20 54.66 20.40 -3.36
N ASN A 21 55.21 21.56 -3.00
CA ASN A 21 54.61 22.48 -2.02
C ASN A 21 53.24 23.02 -2.48
N SER A 22 53.10 23.30 -3.78
CA SER A 22 51.82 23.70 -4.37
C SER A 22 50.78 22.58 -4.22
N ASN A 23 51.14 21.34 -4.59
CA ASN A 23 50.26 20.18 -4.46
C ASN A 23 49.87 19.89 -3.00
N ILE A 24 50.81 19.98 -2.06
CA ILE A 24 50.54 19.82 -0.63
C ILE A 24 49.53 20.89 -0.16
N SER A 25 49.68 22.13 -0.61
CA SER A 25 48.76 23.22 -0.27
C SER A 25 47.35 22.97 -0.81
N THR A 26 47.23 22.51 -2.06
CA THR A 26 45.94 22.13 -2.66
C THR A 26 45.28 20.96 -1.92
N LEU A 27 46.03 19.90 -1.62
CA LEU A 27 45.51 18.75 -0.87
C LEU A 27 45.08 19.14 0.55
N THR A 28 45.81 20.04 1.20
CA THR A 28 45.44 20.56 2.52
C THR A 28 44.13 21.33 2.47
N ALA A 29 43.92 22.16 1.45
CA ALA A 29 42.65 22.87 1.24
C ALA A 29 41.49 21.91 0.96
N GLN A 30 41.69 20.89 0.12
CA GLN A 30 40.69 19.87 -0.16
C GLN A 30 40.31 19.06 1.09
N ASN A 31 41.29 18.68 1.91
CA ASN A 31 41.06 17.99 3.18
C ASN A 31 40.25 18.86 4.16
N ALA A 32 40.57 20.16 4.26
CA ALA A 32 39.81 21.08 5.10
C ALA A 32 38.33 21.18 4.66
N GLU A 33 38.08 21.19 3.36
CA GLU A 33 36.71 21.23 2.83
C GLU A 33 35.95 19.92 3.05
N LEU A 34 36.62 18.77 2.91
CA LEU A 34 36.03 17.47 3.24
C LEU A 34 35.66 17.37 4.72
N ILE A 35 36.50 17.88 5.63
CA ILE A 35 36.20 17.91 7.08
C ILE A 35 34.94 18.73 7.36
N LYS A 36 34.76 19.89 6.70
CA LYS A 36 33.52 20.68 6.84
C LYS A 36 32.30 19.93 6.34
N ILE A 37 32.40 19.24 5.19
CA ILE A 37 31.30 18.43 4.65
C ILE A 37 30.92 17.31 5.61
N ILE A 38 31.89 16.60 6.19
CA ILE A 38 31.66 15.54 7.18
C ILE A 38 30.94 16.12 8.41
N HIS A 39 31.44 17.23 8.95
CA HIS A 39 30.84 17.88 10.12
C HIS A 39 29.38 18.31 9.87
N ASN A 40 29.10 18.92 8.70
CA ASN A 40 27.73 19.30 8.34
C ASN A 40 26.80 18.08 8.23
N LYS A 41 27.29 16.96 7.67
CA LYS A 41 26.53 15.70 7.62
C LYS A 41 26.28 15.10 9.00
N GLU A 42 27.21 15.24 9.95
CA GLU A 42 27.00 14.79 11.33
C GLU A 42 25.91 15.61 12.05
N ILE A 43 25.87 16.93 11.81
CA ILE A 43 24.81 17.81 12.31
C ILE A 43 23.46 17.40 11.73
N GLU A 44 23.38 17.20 10.41
CA GLU A 44 22.15 16.76 9.72
C GLU A 44 21.66 15.41 10.25
N ASN A 45 22.57 14.43 10.40
CA ASN A 45 22.25 13.13 10.97
C ASN A 45 21.74 13.22 12.41
N THR A 46 22.28 14.13 13.21
CA THR A 46 21.82 14.37 14.59
C THR A 46 20.41 14.95 14.59
N LYS A 47 20.11 15.91 13.70
CA LYS A 47 18.77 16.46 13.52
C LYS A 47 17.75 15.38 13.14
N LEU A 48 18.10 14.53 12.16
CA LEU A 48 17.25 13.41 11.73
C LEU A 48 17.02 12.37 12.84
N ARG A 49 18.00 12.13 13.72
CA ARG A 49 17.81 11.26 14.89
C ARG A 49 16.80 11.83 15.87
N ASN A 50 16.88 13.13 16.17
CA ASN A 50 15.93 13.80 17.07
C ASN A 50 14.50 13.78 16.50
N GLU A 51 14.33 14.07 15.20
CA GLU A 51 13.02 14.00 14.52
C GLU A 51 12.41 12.58 14.56
N ARG A 52 13.26 11.54 14.44
CA ARG A 52 12.82 10.14 14.58
C ARG A 52 12.39 9.80 16.01
N GLU A 53 13.07 10.30 17.02
CA GLU A 53 12.68 10.11 18.42
C GLU A 53 11.34 10.80 18.72
N GLU A 54 11.12 12.00 18.19
CA GLU A 54 9.84 12.71 18.31
C GLU A 54 8.69 11.96 17.62
N CYS A 55 8.92 11.43 16.41
CA CYS A 55 7.97 10.56 15.72
C CYS A 55 7.65 9.31 16.55
N ARG A 56 8.67 8.66 17.12
CA ARG A 56 8.49 7.46 17.96
C ARG A 56 7.66 7.77 19.21
N GLY A 57 7.88 8.92 19.85
CA GLY A 57 7.06 9.38 20.97
C GLY A 57 5.60 9.61 20.59
N SER A 58 5.36 10.18 19.41
CA SER A 58 4.01 10.37 18.86
C SER A 58 3.32 9.05 18.51
N GLU A 59 4.05 8.10 17.93
CA GLU A 59 3.57 6.76 17.62
C GLU A 59 3.14 6.01 18.90
N GLN A 60 3.95 6.07 19.96
CA GLN A 60 3.60 5.45 21.25
C GLN A 60 2.32 6.05 21.86
N LYS A 61 2.14 7.38 21.77
CA LYS A 61 0.90 8.03 22.20
C LYS A 61 -0.31 7.55 21.40
N PHE A 62 -0.16 7.43 20.08
CA PHE A 62 -1.21 6.93 19.21
C PHE A 62 -1.55 5.46 19.50
N GLN A 63 -0.55 4.59 19.66
CA GLN A 63 -0.75 3.18 20.04
C GLN A 63 -1.47 3.03 21.39
N ALA A 64 -1.13 3.87 22.37
CA ALA A 64 -1.82 3.92 23.66
C ALA A 64 -3.29 4.35 23.48
N GLN A 65 -3.58 5.34 22.62
CA GLN A 65 -4.94 5.76 22.32
C GLN A 65 -5.76 4.66 21.62
N VAL A 66 -5.18 3.97 20.64
CA VAL A 66 -5.82 2.83 19.96
C VAL A 66 -6.13 1.70 20.94
N SER A 67 -5.21 1.41 21.86
CA SER A 67 -5.41 0.38 22.89
C SER A 67 -6.56 0.71 23.84
N ARG A 68 -6.71 1.99 24.22
CA ARG A 68 -7.85 2.48 25.01
C ARG A 68 -9.16 2.31 24.25
N LEU A 69 -9.24 2.82 23.02
CA LEU A 69 -10.45 2.71 22.19
C LEU A 69 -10.85 1.25 21.92
N SER A 70 -9.87 0.36 21.73
CA SER A 70 -10.12 -1.08 21.58
C SER A 70 -10.72 -1.70 22.84
N SER A 71 -10.27 -1.26 24.02
CA SER A 71 -10.83 -1.70 25.31
C SER A 71 -12.26 -1.19 25.52
N ASP A 72 -12.51 0.08 25.19
CA ASP A 72 -13.84 0.69 25.27
C ASP A 72 -14.83 -0.01 24.33
N LEU A 73 -14.41 -0.33 23.10
CA LEU A 73 -15.22 -1.08 22.14
C LEU A 73 -15.55 -2.49 22.65
N LYS A 74 -14.60 -3.16 23.31
CA LYS A 74 -14.82 -4.47 23.92
C LYS A 74 -15.86 -4.40 25.03
N LEU A 75 -15.80 -3.37 25.87
CA LEU A 75 -16.78 -3.14 26.93
C LEU A 75 -18.18 -2.86 26.35
N ALA A 76 -18.26 -2.01 25.33
CA ALA A 76 -19.52 -1.71 24.64
C ALA A 76 -20.15 -2.97 24.04
N ASN A 77 -19.36 -3.84 23.40
CA ASN A 77 -19.85 -5.11 22.87
C ASN A 77 -20.37 -6.04 23.97
N GLN A 78 -19.71 -6.10 25.12
CA GLN A 78 -20.21 -6.88 26.28
C GLN A 78 -21.55 -6.33 26.78
N THR A 79 -21.72 -5.01 26.84
CA THR A 79 -23.00 -4.38 27.20
C THR A 79 -24.09 -4.72 26.19
N ILE A 80 -23.78 -4.69 24.89
CA ILE A 80 -24.75 -5.07 23.84
C ILE A 80 -25.19 -6.52 24.02
N THR A 81 -24.27 -7.46 24.22
CA THR A 81 -24.61 -8.86 24.46
C THR A 81 -25.50 -9.04 25.69
N GLY A 82 -25.22 -8.32 26.79
CA GLY A 82 -26.09 -8.36 27.97
C GLY A 82 -27.52 -7.86 27.69
N LEU A 83 -27.66 -6.79 26.89
CA LEU A 83 -28.98 -6.29 26.48
C LEU A 83 -29.72 -7.27 25.55
N GLU A 84 -29.01 -7.97 24.67
CA GLU A 84 -29.59 -9.01 23.81
C GLU A 84 -30.14 -10.18 24.64
N ASP A 85 -29.43 -10.59 25.69
CA ASP A 85 -29.87 -11.61 26.64
C ASP A 85 -31.14 -11.16 27.40
N ASP A 86 -31.17 -9.91 27.89
CA ASP A 86 -32.34 -9.34 28.55
C ASP A 86 -33.57 -9.30 27.63
N ILE A 87 -33.39 -8.87 26.37
CA ILE A 87 -34.46 -8.87 25.35
C ILE A 87 -34.98 -10.29 25.10
N SER A 88 -34.09 -11.29 25.06
CA SER A 88 -34.45 -12.71 24.91
C SER A 88 -35.31 -13.22 26.08
N VAL A 89 -34.94 -12.87 27.32
CA VAL A 89 -35.73 -13.22 28.52
C VAL A 89 -37.11 -12.56 28.49
N LEU A 90 -37.19 -11.26 28.20
CA LEU A 90 -38.45 -10.53 28.10
C LEU A 90 -39.37 -11.11 27.02
N SER A 91 -38.80 -11.49 25.87
CA SER A 91 -39.55 -12.11 24.77
C SER A 91 -40.19 -13.44 25.19
N LYS A 92 -39.45 -14.27 25.95
CA LYS A 92 -40.00 -15.53 26.51
C LYS A 92 -41.10 -15.29 27.54
N GLN A 93 -40.94 -14.29 28.41
CA GLN A 93 -41.96 -13.93 29.40
C GLN A 93 -43.26 -13.43 28.75
N LEU A 94 -43.15 -12.66 27.65
CA LEU A 94 -44.30 -12.18 26.88
C LEU A 94 -45.03 -13.33 26.17
N ALA A 95 -44.30 -14.29 25.61
CA ALA A 95 -44.88 -15.47 24.98
C ALA A 95 -45.71 -16.30 25.97
N GLY A 96 -45.17 -16.57 27.17
CA GLY A 96 -45.87 -17.35 28.20
C GLY A 96 -47.13 -16.68 28.77
N LYS A 97 -47.25 -15.35 28.72
CA LYS A 97 -48.46 -14.64 29.18
C LYS A 97 -49.63 -14.72 28.20
N ASN A 98 -49.40 -15.01 26.92
CA ASN A 98 -50.46 -15.09 25.92
C ASN A 98 -51.19 -16.45 25.91
N GLU A 99 -50.62 -17.51 26.48
CA GLU A 99 -51.25 -18.83 26.49
C GLU A 99 -52.41 -18.96 27.50
N ASN A 100 -52.54 -18.03 28.46
CA ASN A 100 -53.61 -18.08 29.47
C ASN A 100 -54.88 -17.28 29.13
N LYS A 101 -54.99 -16.71 27.93
CA LYS A 101 -56.28 -16.24 27.42
C LYS A 101 -56.95 -17.40 26.69
N ASN A 102 -57.63 -18.25 27.46
CA ASN A 102 -58.69 -19.13 26.99
C ASN A 102 -59.75 -18.26 26.30
N VAL A 103 -59.58 -18.04 25.00
CA VAL A 103 -60.60 -17.48 24.13
C VAL A 103 -61.68 -18.54 24.02
N VAL A 104 -62.75 -18.36 24.78
CA VAL A 104 -64.02 -19.06 24.58
C VAL A 104 -64.39 -18.92 23.11
N SER A 105 -64.26 -20.03 22.38
CA SER A 105 -64.53 -20.11 20.95
C SER A 105 -66.05 -20.00 20.71
N HIS A 106 -66.56 -18.79 20.54
CA HIS A 106 -67.85 -18.60 19.88
C HIS A 106 -67.65 -18.76 18.37
N THR A 107 -68.00 -19.95 17.87
CA THR A 107 -68.13 -20.28 16.45
C THR A 107 -69.15 -19.37 15.76
N PRO A 108 -68.78 -18.55 14.76
CA PRO A 108 -69.74 -17.86 13.93
C PRO A 108 -70.21 -18.78 12.80
N LYS A 109 -71.54 -18.92 12.68
CA LYS A 109 -72.22 -19.63 11.58
C LYS A 109 -71.85 -19.03 10.20
N PRO A 110 -71.79 -19.86 9.14
CA PRO A 110 -71.51 -19.37 7.80
C PRO A 110 -72.76 -18.68 7.22
N LYS A 111 -72.67 -17.37 6.93
CA LYS A 111 -73.68 -16.67 6.13
C LYS A 111 -73.19 -16.48 4.70
N ARG A 112 -74.03 -17.03 3.81
CA ARG A 112 -74.23 -16.89 2.36
C ARG A 112 -73.54 -15.72 1.63
N LYS A 113 -73.11 -16.07 0.41
CA LYS A 113 -72.75 -15.21 -0.73
C LYS A 113 -73.93 -14.32 -1.23
N LEU A 114 -73.55 -13.35 -2.09
CA LEU A 114 -74.32 -12.37 -2.89
C LEU A 114 -74.63 -11.05 -2.14
N SER A 115 -74.47 -9.85 -2.71
CA SER A 115 -74.39 -9.39 -4.11
C SER A 115 -73.66 -8.04 -4.24
N LYS A 116 -73.24 -7.72 -5.47
CA LYS A 116 -72.77 -6.41 -5.97
C LYS A 116 -73.76 -5.27 -5.65
N ALA A 117 -73.24 -4.07 -5.36
CA ALA A 117 -73.79 -2.80 -5.85
C ALA A 117 -72.77 -1.65 -5.67
N HIS A 118 -72.60 -0.86 -6.73
CA HIS A 118 -71.96 0.45 -6.74
C HIS A 118 -72.78 1.48 -5.95
N ALA A 119 -72.13 2.46 -5.33
CA ALA A 119 -72.58 3.86 -5.34
C ALA A 119 -71.46 4.77 -4.79
N SER A 120 -71.07 5.76 -5.59
CA SER A 120 -70.48 7.01 -5.09
C SER A 120 -71.55 7.77 -4.31
N PHE A 121 -71.16 8.57 -3.30
CA PHE A 121 -71.75 9.90 -3.10
C PHE A 121 -70.89 10.74 -2.17
N ASN A 122 -70.80 12.01 -2.54
CA ASN A 122 -70.07 13.11 -1.92
C ASN A 122 -71.00 13.84 -0.92
N SER A 123 -70.47 14.88 -0.26
CA SER A 123 -71.10 15.83 0.70
C SER A 123 -71.21 15.31 2.13
N GLY A 124 -70.91 16.05 3.20
CA GLY A 124 -70.65 17.47 3.40
C GLY A 124 -71.25 17.82 4.77
N ILE A 125 -70.44 18.15 5.78
CA ILE A 125 -70.93 18.69 7.06
C ILE A 125 -70.01 19.83 7.51
N LEU A 126 -70.68 20.92 7.87
CA LEU A 126 -70.19 22.23 8.28
C LEU A 126 -70.35 22.40 9.80
N LEU A 127 -69.51 23.26 10.37
CA LEU A 127 -69.62 23.99 11.66
C LEU A 127 -69.19 23.29 12.96
N SER A 128 -68.13 23.81 13.58
CA SER A 128 -68.26 24.81 14.67
C SER A 128 -66.89 25.35 15.12
N SER A 129 -66.92 26.40 15.93
CA SER A 129 -66.01 27.55 15.95
C SER A 129 -65.20 27.72 17.24
N THR A 130 -63.93 28.14 17.08
CA THR A 130 -63.10 29.06 17.94
C THR A 130 -62.73 28.68 19.40
N PRO A 131 -61.73 29.32 20.07
CA PRO A 131 -60.68 30.26 19.60
C PRO A 131 -59.22 29.97 20.10
N ALA A 132 -58.27 30.63 19.42
CA ALA A 132 -57.02 31.25 19.89
C ALA A 132 -56.07 30.52 20.87
N SER A 133 -54.85 30.22 20.37
CA SER A 133 -53.63 30.50 21.13
C SER A 133 -52.46 30.79 20.20
N SER A 134 -51.91 31.99 20.40
CA SER A 134 -50.69 32.52 19.83
C SER A 134 -49.46 31.76 20.32
N VAL A 135 -48.67 31.18 19.41
CA VAL A 135 -47.29 30.80 19.70
C VAL A 135 -46.38 31.22 18.55
N VAL A 136 -45.35 31.96 18.94
CA VAL A 136 -44.25 32.55 18.18
C VAL A 136 -43.56 31.52 17.28
N THR A 137 -43.54 31.77 15.98
CA THR A 137 -42.67 31.07 15.02
C THR A 137 -41.46 31.96 14.72
N THR A 138 -40.37 31.71 15.42
CA THR A 138 -39.05 32.19 15.02
C THR A 138 -38.49 31.30 13.91
N SER A 139 -38.05 31.95 12.84
CA SER A 139 -37.43 31.42 11.63
C SER A 139 -36.33 30.38 11.90
N VAL A 140 -36.53 29.14 11.41
CA VAL A 140 -35.52 28.06 11.31
C VAL A 140 -35.34 27.64 9.84
N GLU A 141 -35.62 28.55 8.90
CA GLU A 141 -35.47 28.26 7.45
C GLU A 141 -34.02 28.47 6.96
N GLY A 142 -33.19 29.24 7.69
CA GLY A 142 -31.86 29.66 7.21
C GLY A 142 -30.69 28.69 7.43
N LYS A 143 -30.87 27.55 8.12
CA LYS A 143 -29.77 26.60 8.43
C LYS A 143 -29.85 25.26 7.70
N LYS A 144 -30.93 24.99 6.95
CA LYS A 144 -31.08 23.73 6.20
C LYS A 144 -30.25 23.70 4.91
N ASP A 145 -29.93 24.86 4.35
CA ASP A 145 -29.19 24.93 3.08
C ASP A 145 -27.67 24.93 3.27
N GLU A 146 -27.16 25.40 4.42
CA GLU A 146 -25.74 25.32 4.78
C GLU A 146 -25.31 23.88 5.14
N ILE A 147 -26.21 23.09 5.75
CA ILE A 147 -25.96 21.67 6.07
C ILE A 147 -26.03 20.78 4.81
N LYS A 148 -26.79 21.20 3.78
CA LYS A 148 -26.82 20.51 2.47
C LYS A 148 -25.59 20.78 1.61
N GLN A 149 -24.94 21.94 1.74
CA GLN A 149 -23.75 22.25 0.96
C GLN A 149 -22.46 21.64 1.58
N SER A 150 -22.37 21.43 2.89
CA SER A 150 -21.18 20.81 3.51
C SER A 150 -21.13 19.27 3.36
N THR A 151 -22.26 18.60 3.11
CA THR A 151 -22.34 17.13 2.91
C THR A 151 -22.09 16.68 1.47
N THR A 152 -21.64 17.59 0.59
CA THR A 152 -21.32 17.29 -0.82
C THR A 152 -19.83 16.90 -1.04
N ARG A 153 -19.06 16.63 0.03
CA ARG A 153 -17.72 16.03 -0.10
C ARG A 153 -17.77 14.53 0.21
N GLN A 154 -17.47 13.74 -0.82
CA GLN A 154 -17.29 12.28 -0.83
C GLN A 154 -18.58 11.45 -0.62
N LYS A 155 -19.50 11.50 -1.60
CA LYS A 155 -20.41 10.36 -1.82
C LYS A 155 -19.58 9.16 -2.31
N LEU A 156 -19.09 8.37 -1.37
CA LEU A 156 -18.83 6.94 -1.59
C LEU A 156 -20.08 6.37 -2.26
N LYS A 157 -19.97 5.95 -3.51
CA LYS A 157 -21.05 5.23 -4.18
C LYS A 157 -21.15 3.89 -3.44
N LEU A 158 -22.14 3.74 -2.57
CA LEU A 158 -22.43 2.47 -1.93
C LEU A 158 -23.34 1.68 -2.86
N LYS A 159 -22.91 0.48 -3.28
CA LYS A 159 -23.79 -0.45 -3.99
C LYS A 159 -24.19 -1.52 -2.99
N ILE A 160 -25.48 -1.58 -2.66
CA ILE A 160 -26.01 -2.64 -1.79
C ILE A 160 -26.34 -3.83 -2.67
N ARG A 161 -25.63 -4.94 -2.49
CA ARG A 161 -26.01 -6.27 -3.01
C ARG A 161 -26.06 -7.23 -1.83
N ASN A 162 -27.16 -7.96 -1.66
CA ASN A 162 -27.32 -9.02 -0.65
C ASN A 162 -26.96 -8.59 0.79
N ASN A 163 -27.46 -7.43 1.26
CA ASN A 163 -27.16 -6.89 2.59
C ASN A 163 -25.67 -6.64 2.90
N ARG A 164 -24.79 -6.61 1.88
CA ARG A 164 -23.42 -6.12 2.01
C ARG A 164 -23.33 -4.70 1.45
N ILE A 165 -22.74 -3.82 2.25
CA ILE A 165 -22.33 -2.49 1.82
C ILE A 165 -20.98 -2.68 1.11
N ASP A 166 -21.01 -2.81 -0.21
CA ASP A 166 -19.78 -2.78 -0.98
C ASP A 166 -19.33 -1.32 -1.08
N ILE A 167 -18.28 -0.98 -0.33
CA ILE A 167 -17.50 0.23 -0.54
C ILE A 167 -16.96 0.08 -1.96
N ILE A 168 -17.47 0.88 -2.91
CA ILE A 168 -16.95 0.87 -4.29
C ILE A 168 -15.49 1.31 -4.21
N SER A 169 -14.59 0.35 -4.33
CA SER A 169 -13.18 0.59 -4.47
C SER A 169 -12.94 1.33 -5.78
N ASP A 170 -12.08 2.34 -5.73
CA ASP A 170 -11.60 3.07 -6.89
C ASP A 170 -11.13 2.11 -7.99
N ASN A 171 -11.54 2.30 -9.25
CA ASN A 171 -11.07 1.45 -10.35
C ASN A 171 -9.56 1.68 -10.55
N ILE A 172 -8.82 0.57 -10.67
CA ILE A 172 -7.36 0.54 -10.76
C ILE A 172 -6.96 0.04 -12.14
N LEU A 173 -6.08 0.77 -12.81
CA LEU A 173 -5.42 0.32 -14.04
C LEU A 173 -3.95 0.00 -13.75
N ASP A 174 -3.57 -1.28 -13.86
CA ASP A 174 -2.19 -1.73 -13.88
C ASP A 174 -1.67 -1.68 -15.32
N LEU A 175 -0.79 -0.73 -15.61
CA LEU A 175 -0.02 -0.67 -16.83
C LEU A 175 1.34 -1.28 -16.56
N GLY A 176 1.67 -2.37 -17.26
CA GLY A 176 2.97 -3.02 -17.09
C GLY A 176 3.61 -3.54 -18.36
N SER A 177 4.89 -3.85 -18.26
CA SER A 177 5.67 -4.52 -19.31
C SER A 177 5.48 -6.05 -19.30
N SER A 178 6.36 -6.82 -19.94
CA SER A 178 6.28 -8.28 -19.93
C SER A 178 6.34 -8.92 -18.53
N ILE A 179 6.80 -8.18 -17.52
CA ILE A 179 6.82 -8.58 -16.10
C ILE A 179 5.41 -8.82 -15.53
N THR A 180 4.41 -8.04 -15.95
CA THR A 180 3.03 -8.18 -15.44
C THR A 180 2.20 -9.21 -16.20
N LYS A 181 2.75 -9.80 -17.28
CA LYS A 181 2.05 -10.81 -18.10
C LYS A 181 1.52 -11.99 -17.29
N GLY A 182 2.22 -12.37 -16.21
CA GLY A 182 1.83 -13.50 -15.35
C GLY A 182 0.67 -13.21 -14.41
N ILE A 183 0.27 -11.95 -14.25
CA ILE A 183 -0.81 -11.55 -13.34
C ILE A 183 -2.13 -12.03 -13.94
N LYS A 184 -2.78 -12.98 -13.25
CA LYS A 184 -4.10 -13.46 -13.62
C LYS A 184 -5.16 -12.54 -13.03
N THR A 185 -6.03 -12.00 -13.86
CA THR A 185 -7.13 -11.12 -13.42
C THR A 185 -8.11 -11.84 -12.48
N THR A 186 -8.21 -13.18 -12.55
CA THR A 186 -9.00 -14.00 -11.62
C THR A 186 -8.53 -13.91 -10.16
N ASP A 187 -7.27 -13.53 -9.93
CA ASP A 187 -6.68 -13.44 -8.60
C ASP A 187 -6.84 -12.03 -8.00
N LEU A 188 -7.37 -11.09 -8.79
CA LEU A 188 -7.52 -9.69 -8.44
C LEU A 188 -8.97 -9.34 -8.09
N ASN A 189 -9.18 -8.15 -7.52
CA ASN A 189 -10.50 -7.57 -7.34
C ASN A 189 -11.13 -7.19 -8.69
N ASP A 190 -12.46 -7.22 -8.76
CA ASP A 190 -13.23 -6.92 -9.99
C ASP A 190 -13.00 -5.49 -10.52
N ASN A 191 -12.47 -4.58 -9.70
CA ASN A 191 -12.15 -3.20 -10.06
C ASN A 191 -10.71 -3.01 -10.57
N VAL A 192 -9.94 -4.09 -10.74
CA VAL A 192 -8.55 -4.02 -11.21
C VAL A 192 -8.43 -4.50 -12.65
N TYR A 193 -7.86 -3.66 -13.50
CA TYR A 193 -7.69 -3.89 -14.92
C TYR A 193 -6.21 -3.95 -15.23
N VAL A 194 -5.74 -5.03 -15.85
CA VAL A 194 -4.33 -5.22 -16.20
C VAL A 194 -4.16 -5.04 -17.70
N ASN A 195 -3.28 -4.11 -18.09
CA ASN A 195 -2.90 -3.88 -19.48
C ASN A 195 -1.39 -4.06 -19.62
N THR A 196 -1.01 -5.17 -20.28
CA THR A 196 0.38 -5.54 -20.47
C THR A 196 0.85 -5.18 -21.88
N ASN A 197 1.92 -4.39 -21.98
CA ASN A 197 2.61 -4.10 -23.23
C ASN A 197 4.02 -4.73 -23.22
N ARG A 198 4.17 -5.88 -23.89
CA ARG A 198 5.41 -6.68 -23.81
C ARG A 198 6.57 -5.96 -24.49
N GLY A 199 7.74 -5.95 -23.85
CA GLY A 199 8.94 -5.34 -24.40
C GLY A 199 8.91 -3.80 -24.48
N ALA A 200 7.81 -3.17 -24.05
CA ALA A 200 7.63 -1.74 -24.13
C ALA A 200 8.66 -0.96 -23.30
N LEU A 201 9.02 0.20 -23.83
CA LEU A 201 9.80 1.24 -23.19
C LEU A 201 8.88 2.26 -22.52
N VAL A 202 9.44 3.17 -21.73
CA VAL A 202 8.66 4.27 -21.14
C VAL A 202 8.03 5.18 -22.21
N SER A 203 8.66 5.34 -23.38
CA SER A 203 8.06 6.12 -24.48
C SER A 203 6.82 5.45 -25.10
N ASP A 204 6.72 4.12 -25.05
CA ASP A 204 5.51 3.43 -25.52
C ASP A 204 4.36 3.63 -24.54
N LEU A 205 4.67 3.77 -23.24
CA LEU A 205 3.69 4.05 -22.19
C LEU A 205 3.09 5.46 -22.33
N GLU A 206 3.90 6.46 -22.69
CA GLU A 206 3.43 7.83 -22.95
C GLU A 206 2.33 7.83 -24.03
N ARG A 207 2.63 7.24 -25.20
CA ARG A 207 1.64 7.04 -26.27
C ARG A 207 0.42 6.25 -25.77
N LYS A 208 0.64 5.23 -24.94
CA LYS A 208 -0.45 4.37 -24.45
C LYS A 208 -1.43 5.10 -23.54
N ILE A 209 -0.94 6.01 -22.70
CA ILE A 209 -1.77 6.85 -21.83
C ILE A 209 -2.66 7.78 -22.65
N GLU A 210 -2.18 8.24 -23.80
CA GLU A 210 -2.96 9.09 -24.71
C GLU A 210 -4.02 8.30 -25.49
N GLU A 211 -3.77 7.02 -25.78
CA GLU A 211 -4.69 6.15 -26.53
C GLU A 211 -5.83 5.55 -25.68
N ILE A 212 -5.62 5.33 -24.38
CA ILE A 212 -6.59 4.67 -23.51
C ILE A 212 -7.54 5.72 -22.91
N ASP A 213 -8.85 5.42 -22.89
CA ASP A 213 -9.79 6.18 -22.07
C ASP A 213 -9.51 5.94 -20.58
N LEU A 214 -8.90 6.93 -19.93
CA LEU A 214 -8.57 6.89 -18.52
C LEU A 214 -9.71 7.33 -17.60
N SER A 215 -10.82 7.85 -18.15
CA SER A 215 -11.96 8.37 -17.37
C SER A 215 -12.60 7.36 -16.38
N PRO A 216 -12.58 6.03 -16.62
CA PRO A 216 -13.13 5.09 -15.65
C PRO A 216 -12.24 4.86 -14.43
N PHE A 217 -10.97 5.26 -14.48
CA PHE A 217 -9.96 4.94 -13.48
C PHE A 217 -9.65 6.15 -12.59
N SER A 218 -9.45 5.90 -11.30
CA SER A 218 -8.96 6.91 -10.34
C SER A 218 -7.54 6.63 -9.89
N THR A 219 -7.07 5.39 -10.06
CA THR A 219 -5.73 4.94 -9.70
C THR A 219 -5.04 4.26 -10.88
N ILE A 220 -3.76 4.60 -11.11
CA ILE A 220 -2.89 3.88 -12.06
C ILE A 220 -1.66 3.34 -11.34
N PHE A 221 -1.33 2.07 -11.59
CA PHE A 221 -0.07 1.44 -11.22
C PHE A 221 0.81 1.30 -12.48
N LEU A 222 2.07 1.75 -12.40
CA LEU A 222 3.02 1.78 -13.51
C LEU A 222 4.20 0.86 -13.24
N GLN A 223 4.34 -0.23 -14.01
CA GLN A 223 5.43 -1.20 -13.91
C GLN A 223 6.29 -1.22 -15.18
N PHE A 224 7.09 -0.15 -15.37
CA PHE A 224 7.96 0.07 -16.53
C PHE A 224 9.37 0.55 -16.14
N GLY A 225 10.29 0.52 -17.11
CA GLY A 225 11.65 1.05 -16.97
C GLY A 225 12.76 -0.01 -17.07
N GLY A 226 12.45 -1.29 -16.85
CA GLY A 226 13.47 -2.34 -16.91
C GLY A 226 14.09 -2.51 -18.30
N ASN A 227 13.35 -2.18 -19.36
CA ASN A 227 13.84 -2.22 -20.75
C ASN A 227 14.58 -0.93 -21.16
N ASP A 228 14.46 0.12 -20.36
CA ASP A 228 15.06 1.44 -20.57
C ASP A 228 16.46 1.54 -19.95
N ALA A 229 17.03 0.43 -19.45
CA ALA A 229 18.34 0.37 -18.79
C ALA A 229 19.52 0.91 -19.64
N LYS A 230 19.32 1.06 -20.96
CA LYS A 230 20.32 1.62 -21.88
C LYS A 230 20.18 3.14 -22.08
N LEU A 231 19.10 3.75 -21.61
CA LEU A 231 18.89 5.19 -21.72
C LEU A 231 19.76 5.92 -20.70
N SER A 232 20.14 7.17 -21.01
CA SER A 232 20.70 8.04 -19.99
C SER A 232 19.65 8.34 -18.92
N ILE A 233 20.07 8.40 -17.65
CA ILE A 233 19.18 8.69 -16.52
C ILE A 233 18.36 9.96 -16.74
N GLN A 234 18.96 11.01 -17.30
CA GLN A 234 18.23 12.26 -17.58
C GLN A 234 17.13 12.08 -18.63
N THR A 235 17.39 11.31 -19.68
CA THR A 235 16.37 10.99 -20.70
C THR A 235 15.25 10.14 -20.10
N PHE A 236 15.63 9.15 -19.28
CA PHE A 236 14.68 8.31 -18.58
C PHE A 236 13.78 9.12 -17.63
N LYS A 237 14.36 9.96 -16.76
CA LYS A 237 13.61 10.82 -15.82
C LYS A 237 12.64 11.72 -16.58
N ARG A 238 13.11 12.40 -17.64
CA ARG A 238 12.25 13.27 -18.48
C ARG A 238 11.06 12.51 -19.06
N LYS A 239 11.29 11.35 -19.71
CA LYS A 239 10.22 10.56 -20.31
C LYS A 239 9.21 10.06 -19.27
N TYR A 240 9.68 9.58 -18.12
CA TYR A 240 8.79 9.07 -17.07
C TYR A 240 7.96 10.19 -16.43
N LYS A 241 8.53 11.39 -16.26
CA LYS A 241 7.77 12.56 -15.79
C LYS A 241 6.66 12.95 -16.76
N ASN A 242 6.92 12.91 -18.06
CA ASN A 242 5.87 13.17 -19.06
C ASN A 242 4.69 12.20 -18.89
N VAL A 243 4.97 10.88 -18.74
CA VAL A 243 3.95 9.86 -18.46
C VAL A 243 3.10 10.22 -17.24
N ILE A 244 3.74 10.63 -16.13
CA ILE A 244 3.04 11.03 -14.90
C ILE A 244 2.17 12.26 -15.15
N GLN A 245 2.68 13.27 -15.86
CA GLN A 245 1.92 14.48 -16.16
C GLN A 245 0.73 14.19 -17.08
N SER A 246 0.90 13.32 -18.09
CA SER A 246 -0.21 12.86 -18.93
C SER A 246 -1.28 12.13 -18.13
N ALA A 247 -0.91 11.29 -17.15
CA ALA A 247 -1.87 10.67 -16.24
C ALA A 247 -2.59 11.71 -15.35
N LYS A 248 -1.86 12.69 -14.78
CA LYS A 248 -2.45 13.78 -13.97
C LYS A 248 -3.42 14.63 -14.78
N ASN A 249 -3.09 14.95 -16.04
CA ASN A 249 -3.96 15.69 -16.95
C ASN A 249 -5.27 14.94 -17.26
N ASN A 250 -5.22 13.60 -17.25
CA ASN A 250 -6.38 12.72 -17.33
C ASN A 250 -7.13 12.55 -15.99
N ARG A 251 -6.87 13.41 -15.00
CA ARG A 251 -7.54 13.45 -13.68
C ARG A 251 -7.37 12.18 -12.84
N ILE A 252 -6.31 11.41 -13.09
CA ILE A 252 -5.92 10.31 -12.21
C ILE A 252 -5.53 10.89 -10.85
N LYS A 253 -6.17 10.39 -9.79
CA LYS A 253 -5.98 10.88 -8.41
C LYS A 253 -4.74 10.26 -7.77
N THR A 254 -4.52 8.98 -8.03
CA THR A 254 -3.45 8.21 -7.40
C THR A 254 -2.59 7.56 -8.47
N ILE A 255 -1.30 7.87 -8.45
CA ILE A 255 -0.30 7.27 -9.34
C ILE A 255 0.71 6.54 -8.47
N ILE A 256 0.97 5.29 -8.82
CA ILE A 256 1.88 4.42 -8.09
C ILE A 256 2.91 3.88 -9.08
N ILE A 257 4.17 4.03 -8.74
CA ILE A 257 5.32 3.58 -9.52
C ILE A 257 5.84 2.29 -8.88
N GLY A 258 5.82 1.19 -9.63
CA GLY A 258 6.50 -0.04 -9.27
C GLY A 258 7.96 0.01 -9.69
N GLY A 259 8.89 -0.13 -8.74
CA GLY A 259 10.31 -0.30 -9.03
C GLY A 259 10.56 -1.49 -9.97
N CYS A 260 11.60 -1.38 -10.79
CA CYS A 260 12.08 -2.47 -11.62
C CYS A 260 12.55 -3.65 -10.76
N LEU A 261 12.13 -4.85 -11.15
CA LEU A 261 12.56 -6.11 -10.53
C LEU A 261 14.01 -6.44 -10.94
N PRO A 262 14.77 -7.15 -10.08
CA PRO A 262 16.15 -7.48 -10.40
C PRO A 262 16.23 -8.40 -11.63
N ARG A 263 17.33 -8.30 -12.39
CA ARG A 263 17.60 -9.13 -13.57
C ARG A 263 18.98 -9.74 -13.47
N SER A 264 19.15 -10.99 -13.93
CA SER A 264 20.43 -11.70 -13.80
C SER A 264 21.59 -11.06 -14.59
N LYS A 265 21.29 -10.29 -15.66
CA LYS A 265 22.30 -9.73 -16.59
C LYS A 265 22.30 -8.21 -16.66
N THR A 266 21.49 -7.53 -15.85
CA THR A 266 21.34 -6.07 -15.96
C THR A 266 21.15 -5.48 -14.58
N ASN A 267 22.07 -4.60 -14.17
CA ASN A 267 21.90 -3.82 -12.95
C ASN A 267 20.86 -2.72 -13.21
N LEU A 268 19.78 -2.69 -12.43
CA LEU A 268 18.69 -1.71 -12.54
C LEU A 268 18.61 -0.77 -11.32
N GLU A 269 19.61 -0.79 -10.45
CA GLU A 269 19.64 0.04 -9.23
C GLU A 269 19.58 1.54 -9.55
N HIS A 270 20.35 1.99 -10.53
CA HIS A 270 20.33 3.38 -11.01
C HIS A 270 18.94 3.79 -11.57
N ILE A 271 18.23 2.86 -12.23
CA ILE A 271 16.86 3.10 -12.71
C ILE A 271 15.89 3.20 -11.53
N ASN A 272 15.99 2.31 -10.54
CA ASN A 272 15.14 2.34 -9.35
C ASN A 272 15.37 3.57 -8.48
N GLN A 273 16.62 4.00 -8.35
CA GLN A 273 16.95 5.27 -7.72
C GLN A 273 16.29 6.44 -8.45
N ALA A 274 16.41 6.49 -9.78
CA ALA A 274 15.75 7.52 -10.58
C ALA A 274 14.23 7.50 -10.43
N LEU A 275 13.59 6.32 -10.39
CA LEU A 275 12.14 6.19 -10.15
C LEU A 275 11.74 6.71 -8.76
N SER A 276 12.54 6.40 -7.72
CA SER A 276 12.30 6.91 -6.38
C SER A 276 12.44 8.44 -6.32
N GLU A 277 13.44 9.01 -6.96
CA GLU A 277 13.62 10.48 -7.05
C GLU A 277 12.43 11.13 -7.77
N ILE A 278 12.01 10.57 -8.92
CA ILE A 278 10.84 11.04 -9.66
C ILE A 278 9.59 10.98 -8.77
N SER A 279 9.42 9.93 -7.97
CA SER A 279 8.24 9.82 -7.11
C SER A 279 8.14 10.93 -6.06
N ILE A 280 9.28 11.35 -5.52
CA ILE A 280 9.36 12.45 -4.56
C ILE A 280 9.09 13.78 -5.29
N GLU A 281 9.78 14.00 -6.41
CA GLU A 281 9.67 15.22 -7.22
C GLU A 281 8.24 15.44 -7.73
N GLU A 282 7.53 14.36 -8.10
CA GLU A 282 6.18 14.41 -8.65
C GLU A 282 5.06 14.19 -7.61
N ASN A 283 5.42 13.98 -6.33
CA ASN A 283 4.50 13.65 -5.23
C ASN A 283 3.57 12.46 -5.57
N VAL A 284 4.16 11.35 -6.02
CA VAL A 284 3.47 10.09 -6.32
C VAL A 284 4.06 8.96 -5.47
N THR A 285 3.37 7.83 -5.36
CA THR A 285 3.84 6.73 -4.52
C THR A 285 4.84 5.85 -5.27
N PHE A 286 5.93 5.44 -4.61
CA PHE A 286 6.88 4.46 -5.13
C PHE A 286 6.88 3.18 -4.30
N ILE A 287 6.85 2.02 -4.98
CA ILE A 287 6.98 0.70 -4.37
C ILE A 287 8.35 0.13 -4.73
N ASN A 288 9.25 0.05 -3.75
CA ASN A 288 10.48 -0.69 -3.92
C ASN A 288 10.21 -2.20 -3.84
N HIS A 289 10.37 -2.91 -4.96
CA HIS A 289 10.24 -4.36 -4.97
C HIS A 289 11.55 -5.08 -4.61
N LEU A 290 12.71 -4.44 -4.74
CA LEU A 290 14.02 -5.11 -4.62
C LEU A 290 14.18 -5.89 -3.31
N ASP A 291 13.78 -5.30 -2.19
CA ASP A 291 13.92 -5.87 -0.84
C ASP A 291 13.24 -7.23 -0.66
N SER A 292 12.34 -7.58 -1.57
CA SER A 292 11.57 -8.83 -1.54
C SER A 292 11.97 -9.84 -2.62
N PHE A 293 12.80 -9.41 -3.58
CA PHE A 293 13.31 -10.22 -4.70
C PHE A 293 14.81 -10.44 -4.65
N VAL A 294 15.52 -9.74 -3.75
CA VAL A 294 16.97 -9.82 -3.57
C VAL A 294 17.28 -10.22 -2.12
N LEU A 295 18.19 -11.18 -1.95
CA LEU A 295 18.73 -11.63 -0.68
C LEU A 295 19.71 -10.60 -0.11
N CYS A 296 20.06 -10.70 1.17
CA CYS A 296 20.99 -9.76 1.80
C CYS A 296 22.40 -9.73 1.18
N ASN A 297 22.79 -10.78 0.44
CA ASN A 297 24.05 -10.87 -0.29
C ASN A 297 23.97 -10.28 -1.72
N GLY A 298 22.83 -9.70 -2.12
CA GLY A 298 22.62 -9.15 -3.45
C GLY A 298 22.15 -10.17 -4.50
N GLU A 299 22.05 -11.46 -4.17
CA GLU A 299 21.56 -12.48 -5.08
C GLU A 299 20.03 -12.44 -5.22
N ILE A 300 19.52 -12.82 -6.39
CA ILE A 300 18.09 -12.94 -6.63
C ILE A 300 17.54 -14.12 -5.82
N VAL A 301 16.42 -13.93 -5.14
CA VAL A 301 15.74 -15.00 -4.39
C VAL A 301 15.41 -16.16 -5.34
N PRO A 302 15.91 -17.39 -5.09
CA PRO A 302 15.66 -18.53 -5.96
C PRO A 302 14.16 -18.80 -6.16
N GLY A 303 13.78 -19.14 -7.39
CA GLY A 303 12.41 -19.52 -7.73
C GLY A 303 11.44 -18.35 -7.93
N LEU A 304 11.84 -17.09 -7.74
CA LEU A 304 10.98 -15.93 -8.07
C LEU A 304 11.11 -15.46 -9.52
N ILE A 305 12.26 -15.69 -10.14
CA ILE A 305 12.55 -15.31 -11.54
C ILE A 305 12.85 -16.60 -12.32
N HIS A 306 12.32 -16.67 -13.55
CA HIS A 306 12.59 -17.76 -14.47
C HIS A 306 14.08 -17.85 -14.81
N THR A 307 14.49 -18.98 -15.39
CA THR A 307 15.87 -19.21 -15.85
C THR A 307 16.32 -18.25 -16.94
N ASP A 308 15.40 -17.52 -17.57
CA ASP A 308 15.72 -16.43 -18.49
C ASP A 308 16.31 -15.19 -17.79
N GLY A 309 16.25 -15.14 -16.45
CA GLY A 309 16.80 -14.09 -15.62
C GLY A 309 16.06 -12.75 -15.71
N VAL A 310 14.84 -12.74 -16.26
CA VAL A 310 14.04 -11.52 -16.48
C VAL A 310 12.59 -11.70 -16.03
N HIS A 311 11.91 -12.77 -16.45
CA HIS A 311 10.48 -12.90 -16.22
C HIS A 311 10.18 -13.61 -14.90
N LEU A 312 9.03 -13.29 -14.32
CA LEU A 312 8.60 -13.87 -13.05
C LEU A 312 8.05 -15.27 -13.22
N THR A 313 8.38 -16.14 -12.28
CA THR A 313 7.63 -17.38 -12.06
C THR A 313 6.27 -17.07 -11.43
N ASN A 314 5.40 -18.08 -11.28
CA ASN A 314 4.14 -17.90 -10.52
C ASN A 314 4.40 -17.36 -9.11
N SER A 315 5.40 -17.90 -8.39
CA SER A 315 5.78 -17.44 -7.06
C SER A 315 6.28 -15.99 -7.08
N GLY A 316 7.06 -15.61 -8.11
CA GLY A 316 7.47 -14.23 -8.34
C GLY A 316 6.29 -13.30 -8.57
N THR A 317 5.31 -13.70 -9.39
CA THR A 317 4.09 -12.92 -9.62
C THR A 317 3.27 -12.76 -8.34
N THR A 318 3.09 -13.82 -7.55
CA THR A 318 2.43 -13.73 -6.24
C THR A 318 3.15 -12.73 -5.33
N LYS A 319 4.49 -12.76 -5.29
CA LYS A 319 5.29 -11.84 -4.48
C LYS A 319 5.18 -10.39 -4.96
N LEU A 320 5.14 -10.16 -6.27
CA LEU A 320 4.89 -8.84 -6.86
C LEU A 320 3.55 -8.29 -6.40
N ILE A 321 2.49 -9.11 -6.53
CA ILE A 321 1.12 -8.75 -6.09
C ILE A 321 1.09 -8.48 -4.59
N ASP A 322 1.79 -9.26 -3.76
CA ASP A 322 1.87 -9.02 -2.31
C ASP A 322 2.50 -7.67 -1.98
N ASN A 323 3.53 -7.24 -2.73
CA ASN A 323 4.10 -5.91 -2.54
C ASN A 323 3.14 -4.79 -2.95
N ILE A 324 2.42 -4.97 -4.06
CA ILE A 324 1.41 -4.00 -4.50
C ILE A 324 0.30 -3.89 -3.45
N ASN A 325 -0.15 -5.02 -2.90
CA ASN A 325 -1.17 -5.10 -1.84
C ASN A 325 -0.81 -4.38 -0.54
N LYS A 326 0.48 -4.14 -0.26
CA LYS A 326 0.89 -3.34 0.91
C LYS A 326 0.50 -1.86 0.78
N VAL A 327 0.27 -1.40 -0.45
CA VAL A 327 -0.03 0.00 -0.77
C VAL A 327 -1.47 0.16 -1.27
N ILE A 328 -1.92 -0.73 -2.16
CA ILE A 328 -3.28 -0.74 -2.69
C ILE A 328 -3.86 -2.14 -2.70
N SER A 329 -5.07 -2.31 -2.15
CA SER A 329 -5.74 -3.62 -2.12
C SER A 329 -6.22 -4.02 -3.52
N ILE A 330 -5.43 -4.86 -4.20
CA ILE A 330 -5.72 -5.39 -5.53
C ILE A 330 -6.15 -6.85 -5.52
N ARG A 331 -5.88 -7.61 -4.44
CA ARG A 331 -6.26 -9.03 -4.34
C ARG A 331 -7.65 -9.20 -3.76
N ASN A 332 -8.40 -10.14 -4.32
CA ASN A 332 -9.68 -10.57 -3.77
C ASN A 332 -9.46 -11.29 -2.44
N VAL A 333 -10.02 -10.73 -1.35
CA VAL A 333 -9.88 -11.30 0.00
C VAL A 333 -10.37 -12.75 0.02
N ASN A 334 -11.35 -13.10 -0.81
CA ASN A 334 -11.90 -14.45 -0.90
C ASN A 334 -11.00 -15.45 -1.66
N SER A 335 -10.09 -15.00 -2.53
CA SER A 335 -9.15 -15.89 -3.24
C SER A 335 -7.92 -16.24 -2.40
N SER A 336 -7.59 -15.41 -1.41
CA SER A 336 -6.41 -15.58 -0.55
C SER A 336 -6.44 -16.83 0.33
N VAL A 337 -7.63 -17.37 0.63
CA VAL A 337 -7.81 -18.56 1.49
C VAL A 337 -7.42 -19.85 0.76
N GLN A 338 -7.44 -19.89 -0.58
CA GLN A 338 -7.12 -21.09 -1.35
C GLN A 338 -5.67 -21.15 -1.86
N SER A 339 -5.01 -20.00 -2.11
CA SER A 339 -3.67 -20.00 -2.72
C SER A 339 -2.53 -20.31 -1.74
N TYR A 340 -2.72 -20.08 -0.43
CA TYR A 340 -1.70 -20.42 0.58
C TYR A 340 -1.73 -21.90 1.00
N GLN A 341 -2.84 -22.62 0.78
CA GLN A 341 -2.97 -24.03 1.17
C GLN A 341 -2.49 -25.03 0.10
N THR A 342 -2.21 -24.57 -1.13
CA THR A 342 -1.88 -25.48 -2.26
C THR A 342 -0.41 -25.53 -2.65
N TYR A 343 0.46 -24.66 -2.11
CA TYR A 343 1.91 -24.68 -2.40
C TYR A 343 2.78 -25.45 -1.39
N ASP A 344 2.19 -26.03 -0.34
CA ASP A 344 2.93 -26.75 0.71
C ASP A 344 2.84 -28.29 0.57
N ARG A 345 2.59 -28.82 -0.64
CA ARG A 345 2.59 -30.29 -0.88
C ARG A 345 3.92 -30.88 -1.36
N ASN A 346 4.94 -30.05 -1.59
CA ASN A 346 6.32 -30.51 -1.82
C ASN A 346 7.26 -30.05 -0.67
N THR A 347 6.82 -30.21 0.57
CA THR A 347 7.65 -30.00 1.78
C THR A 347 8.82 -30.97 1.89
N TRP A 348 9.01 -31.89 0.93
CA TRP A 348 10.17 -32.78 0.95
C TRP A 348 11.47 -32.06 0.56
N ASP A 349 11.39 -30.93 -0.14
CA ASP A 349 12.56 -30.10 -0.56
C ASP A 349 12.58 -28.68 0.04
N SER A 350 11.68 -28.35 0.97
CA SER A 350 11.66 -27.01 1.57
C SER A 350 12.83 -26.83 2.54
N TYR A 351 13.80 -26.02 2.12
CA TYR A 351 14.98 -25.61 2.89
C TYR A 351 14.64 -24.42 3.81
N CYS A 352 14.67 -24.63 5.12
CA CYS A 352 14.44 -23.55 6.08
C CYS A 352 15.68 -22.67 6.20
N TYR A 353 15.66 -21.46 5.64
CA TYR A 353 16.80 -20.53 5.73
C TYR A 353 17.20 -20.15 7.18
N ASN A 354 16.33 -20.33 8.17
CA ASN A 354 16.63 -20.05 9.58
C ASN A 354 17.48 -21.14 10.25
N CYS A 355 17.14 -22.42 10.03
CA CYS A 355 17.80 -23.54 10.70
C CYS A 355 18.58 -24.47 9.76
N LYS A 356 18.47 -24.26 8.44
CA LYS A 356 19.02 -25.07 7.33
C LYS A 356 18.60 -26.55 7.34
N SER A 357 17.57 -26.91 8.09
CA SER A 357 16.96 -28.24 7.97
C SER A 357 15.97 -28.25 6.82
N ASN A 358 15.89 -29.39 6.15
CA ASN A 358 14.85 -29.69 5.20
C ASN A 358 13.52 -29.92 5.94
N HIS A 359 12.43 -29.98 5.19
CA HIS A 359 11.09 -30.35 5.68
C HIS A 359 10.32 -29.29 6.46
N HIS A 360 10.70 -28.01 6.35
CA HIS A 360 9.87 -26.90 6.78
C HIS A 360 10.33 -25.56 6.20
N THR A 361 9.45 -24.56 6.27
CA THR A 361 9.73 -23.18 5.86
C THR A 361 10.08 -22.31 7.08
N LEU A 362 10.52 -21.06 6.82
CA LEU A 362 10.79 -20.08 7.87
C LEU A 362 9.61 -19.88 8.84
N SER A 363 8.36 -19.99 8.36
CA SER A 363 7.14 -19.80 9.15
C SER A 363 6.81 -20.98 10.07
N ASN A 364 7.30 -22.18 9.75
CA ASN A 364 7.04 -23.41 10.50
C ASN A 364 8.32 -23.97 11.14
N CYS A 365 9.30 -23.09 11.36
CA CYS A 365 10.54 -23.45 12.01
C CYS A 365 10.30 -23.73 13.50
N LYS A 366 10.61 -24.96 13.94
CA LYS A 366 10.54 -25.39 15.37
C LYS A 366 11.35 -24.51 16.31
N HIS A 367 12.16 -23.61 15.78
CA HIS A 367 12.77 -22.52 16.52
C HIS A 367 11.81 -21.32 16.43
N ASP A 368 10.79 -21.32 17.29
CA ASP A 368 9.65 -20.38 17.32
C ASP A 368 10.02 -18.89 17.40
N GLN A 369 11.30 -18.56 17.54
CA GLN A 369 11.83 -17.21 17.49
C GLN A 369 12.94 -17.12 16.46
N ARG A 370 12.95 -16.02 15.68
CA ARG A 370 14.08 -15.71 14.79
C ARG A 370 15.34 -15.67 15.63
N ILE A 371 16.27 -16.58 15.39
CA ILE A 371 17.51 -16.67 16.17
C ILE A 371 18.32 -15.41 15.91
N LYS A 372 18.72 -14.70 16.98
CA LYS A 372 19.67 -13.59 16.87
C LYS A 372 21.06 -14.18 16.71
N CYS A 373 21.72 -13.87 15.61
CA CYS A 373 23.10 -14.27 15.39
C CYS A 373 24.03 -13.51 16.36
N ASN A 374 24.92 -14.19 17.08
CA ASN A 374 25.82 -13.54 18.03
C ASN A 374 26.99 -12.80 17.36
N ILE A 375 27.31 -13.13 16.10
CA ILE A 375 28.39 -12.45 15.36
C ILE A 375 27.90 -11.12 14.77
N CYS A 376 26.74 -11.12 14.10
CA CYS A 376 26.25 -9.92 13.40
C CYS A 376 25.03 -9.25 14.05
N PHE A 377 24.51 -9.83 15.13
CA PHE A 377 23.33 -9.36 15.88
C PHE A 377 22.02 -9.28 15.09
N ARG A 378 21.96 -9.79 13.85
CA ARG A 378 20.74 -9.85 13.03
C ARG A 378 19.90 -11.09 13.35
N LEU A 379 18.59 -10.95 13.21
CA LEU A 379 17.62 -12.04 13.39
C LEU A 379 17.53 -12.91 12.12
N GLY A 380 17.40 -14.22 12.28
CA GLY A 380 17.02 -15.16 11.21
C GLY A 380 18.11 -16.11 10.70
N HIS A 381 19.26 -16.21 11.38
CA HIS A 381 20.27 -17.24 11.12
C HIS A 381 21.09 -17.60 12.37
N LYS A 382 21.60 -18.83 12.43
CA LYS A 382 22.55 -19.29 13.48
C LYS A 382 23.96 -18.75 13.23
N GLU A 383 24.75 -18.64 14.30
CA GLU A 383 26.13 -18.14 14.29
C GLU A 383 27.06 -18.90 13.32
N ILE A 384 26.98 -20.25 13.30
CA ILE A 384 27.72 -21.11 12.35
C ILE A 384 27.43 -20.78 10.87
N ASN A 385 26.33 -20.08 10.60
CA ASN A 385 25.89 -19.68 9.27
C ASN A 385 25.99 -18.16 9.07
N CYS A 386 26.65 -17.45 9.98
CA CYS A 386 26.87 -16.02 9.81
C CYS A 386 27.91 -15.80 8.72
N TRP A 387 27.61 -14.92 7.78
CA TRP A 387 28.57 -14.54 6.74
C TRP A 387 29.92 -14.08 7.35
N TYR A 388 29.86 -13.35 8.46
CA TYR A 388 31.05 -12.87 9.18
C TYR A 388 31.83 -13.98 9.91
N ASN A 389 31.29 -15.19 10.01
CA ASN A 389 31.97 -16.35 10.62
C ASN A 389 32.93 -17.05 9.64
N HIS A 390 32.77 -16.85 8.33
CA HIS A 390 33.63 -17.47 7.31
C HIS A 390 34.84 -16.60 6.91
N SER A 391 35.06 -15.49 7.62
CA SER A 391 36.17 -14.56 7.38
C SER A 391 37.31 -14.69 8.40
N ALA A 392 37.34 -15.77 9.19
CA ALA A 392 38.39 -16.06 10.17
C ALA A 392 39.31 -17.18 9.69
#